data_AF-A0A8X6FU91-F1
#
_entry.id   AF-A0A8X6FU91-F1
#
_cell.length_a   1.000
_cell.length_b   1.000
_cell.length_c   1.000
_cell.angle_alpha   90.00
_cell.angle_beta   90.00
_cell.angle_gamma   90.00
#
_symmetry.space_group_name_H-M   'P 1'
#
loop_
_entity.id
_entity.type
_entity.pdbx_description
1 polymer ?
#
loop_
_entity_poly.entity_id
_entity_poly.type
_entity_poly.pdbx_seq_one_letter_code
_entity_poly.pdbx_strand_id
1 'polypeptide(L)'
;MRSHIQGNLSAGQFANKLLQIGDGKVPEDPSTGLIITPCGQVVNSPDELLSKLYPNIQQNLKDQEWLSHRAILASRNDVVEKLNVIIQKQLPEQ
;
A
#
# COMPACT_ATOMS: atom_id res chain seq x y z
N MET A 1 1.98 -2.65 10.27
CA MET A 1 0.83 -3.55 10.02
C MET A 1 1.18 -4.94 10.56
N ARG A 2 0.36 -5.53 11.44
CA ARG A 2 0.53 -6.94 11.86
C ARG A 2 -0.61 -7.73 11.26
N SER A 3 -0.39 -8.35 10.10
CA SER A 3 -1.34 -9.28 9.48
C SER A 3 -1.36 -10.58 10.28
N HIS A 4 -2.16 -10.62 11.35
CA HIS A 4 -2.40 -11.85 12.10
C HIS A 4 -3.51 -12.64 11.41
N ILE A 5 -3.18 -13.27 10.28
CA ILE A 5 -4.07 -14.24 9.63
C ILE A 5 -3.80 -15.59 10.30
N GLN A 6 -4.64 -15.96 11.25
CA GLN A 6 -4.54 -17.22 11.99
C GLN A 6 -4.56 -18.40 11.01
N GLY A 7 -3.54 -19.26 11.08
CA GLY A 7 -3.54 -20.58 10.44
C GLY A 7 -3.06 -20.67 8.99
N ASN A 8 -2.69 -19.56 8.33
CA ASN A 8 -2.19 -19.61 6.95
C ASN A 8 -0.65 -19.43 6.91
N LEU A 9 0.08 -20.52 6.63
CA LEU A 9 1.55 -20.50 6.44
C LEU A 9 2.00 -19.43 5.43
N SER A 10 1.19 -19.17 4.40
CA SER A 10 1.45 -18.15 3.38
C SER A 10 1.42 -16.73 3.96
N ALA A 11 0.53 -16.45 4.93
CA ALA A 11 0.43 -15.13 5.54
C ALA A 11 1.63 -14.80 6.43
N GLY A 12 2.17 -15.81 7.14
CA GLY A 12 3.41 -15.64 7.92
C GLY A 12 4.62 -15.37 7.03
N GLN A 13 4.74 -16.08 5.91
CA GLN A 13 5.78 -15.85 4.90
C GLN A 13 5.67 -14.45 4.28
N PHE A 14 4.46 -14.02 3.96
CA PHE A 14 4.17 -12.67 3.46
C PHE A 14 4.58 -11.59 4.48
N ALA A 15 4.18 -11.73 5.75
CA ALA A 15 4.55 -10.79 6.80
C ALA A 15 6.07 -10.72 7.01
N ASN A 16 6.77 -11.85 7.01
CA ASN A 16 8.23 -11.89 7.09
C ASN A 16 8.89 -11.21 5.90
N LYS A 17 8.33 -11.36 4.68
CA LYS A 17 8.85 -10.68 3.49
C LYS A 17 8.69 -9.16 3.61
N LEU A 18 7.53 -8.69 4.08
CA LEU A 18 7.32 -7.25 4.35
C LEU A 18 8.31 -6.70 5.39
N LEU A 19 8.61 -7.46 6.44
CA LEU A 19 9.62 -7.07 7.43
C LEU A 19 11.02 -6.96 6.80
N GLN A 20 11.43 -7.94 5.98
CA GLN A 20 12.71 -7.85 5.27
C GLN A 20 12.80 -6.64 4.34
N ILE A 21 11.70 -6.24 3.71
CA ILE A 21 11.62 -5.03 2.88
C ILE A 21 11.80 -3.79 3.75
N GLY A 22 11.06 -3.69 4.87
CA GLY A 22 11.19 -2.59 5.82
C GLY A 22 12.58 -2.49 6.46
N ASP A 23 13.25 -3.61 6.67
CA ASP A 23 14.63 -3.70 7.17
C ASP A 23 15.70 -3.37 6.10
N GLY A 24 15.32 -3.15 4.84
CA GLY A 24 16.27 -2.93 3.74
C GLY A 24 17.10 -4.15 3.36
N LYS A 25 16.64 -5.36 3.72
CA LYS A 25 17.32 -6.64 3.43
C LYS A 25 16.96 -7.23 2.07
N VAL A 26 15.96 -6.69 1.40
CA VAL A 26 15.58 -7.12 0.04
C VAL A 26 16.25 -6.19 -0.98
N PRO A 27 17.07 -6.73 -1.89
CA PRO A 27 17.75 -5.91 -2.89
C PRO A 27 16.75 -5.31 -3.88
N GLU A 28 17.05 -4.09 -4.32
CA GLU A 28 16.38 -3.45 -5.44
C GLU A 28 16.88 -4.04 -6.76
N ASP A 29 16.02 -4.07 -7.77
CA ASP A 29 16.42 -4.36 -9.14
C ASP A 29 17.39 -3.27 -9.65
N PRO A 30 18.59 -3.61 -10.14
CA PRO A 30 19.59 -2.61 -10.52
C PRO A 30 19.20 -1.72 -11.71
N SER A 31 18.26 -2.18 -12.55
CA SER A 31 17.85 -1.45 -13.75
C SER A 31 16.72 -0.46 -13.47
N THR A 32 15.84 -0.81 -12.54
CA THR A 32 14.61 -0.05 -12.23
C THR A 32 14.65 0.64 -10.87
N GLY A 33 15.54 0.23 -9.96
CA GLY A 33 15.56 0.70 -8.57
C GLY A 33 14.36 0.25 -7.75
N LEU A 34 13.68 -0.82 -8.18
CA LEU A 34 12.43 -1.28 -7.56
C LEU A 34 12.64 -2.61 -6.83
N ILE A 35 11.97 -2.76 -5.68
CA ILE A 35 11.88 -4.04 -5.00
C ILE A 35 10.77 -4.86 -5.66
N ILE A 36 11.13 -5.92 -6.38
CA ILE A 36 10.15 -6.85 -6.95
C ILE A 36 9.65 -7.77 -5.83
N THR A 37 8.34 -7.77 -5.61
CA THR A 37 7.70 -8.62 -4.62
C THR A 37 6.63 -9.48 -5.28
N PRO A 38 6.35 -10.69 -4.76
CA PRO A 38 5.30 -11.56 -5.30
C PRO A 38 3.87 -11.03 -5.01
N CYS A 39 3.74 -9.84 -4.44
CA CYS A 39 2.51 -9.29 -3.89
C CYS A 39 2.37 -7.79 -4.18
N GLY A 40 1.27 -7.41 -4.81
CA GLY A 40 1.02 -6.01 -5.18
C GLY A 40 1.54 -5.67 -6.58
N GLN A 41 1.19 -4.46 -7.03
CA GLN A 41 1.59 -3.93 -8.34
C GLN A 41 2.43 -2.68 -8.14
N VAL A 42 3.48 -2.54 -8.93
CA VAL A 42 4.19 -1.28 -9.09
C VAL A 42 3.28 -0.30 -9.83
N VAL A 43 3.23 0.94 -9.36
CA VAL A 43 2.54 2.05 -10.00
C VAL A 43 3.51 3.20 -10.22
N ASN A 44 3.36 3.91 -11.32
CA ASN A 44 4.32 4.94 -11.75
C ASN A 44 3.96 6.34 -11.24
N SER A 45 2.74 6.53 -10.71
CA SER A 45 2.31 7.80 -10.15
C SER A 45 1.33 7.62 -8.98
N PRO A 46 1.22 8.62 -8.10
CA PRO A 46 0.17 8.67 -7.07
C PRO A 46 -1.24 8.63 -7.66
N ASP A 47 -1.49 9.22 -8.83
CA ASP A 47 -2.80 9.18 -9.49
C ASP A 47 -3.15 7.76 -9.96
N GLU A 48 -2.16 7.01 -10.48
CA GLU A 48 -2.35 5.60 -10.84
C GLU A 48 -2.62 4.76 -9.58
N LEU A 49 -1.91 5.02 -8.48
CA LEU A 49 -2.16 4.37 -7.19
C LEU A 49 -3.61 4.60 -6.73
N LEU A 50 -4.07 5.85 -6.76
CA LEU A 50 -5.41 6.24 -6.33
C LEU A 50 -6.49 5.62 -7.21
N SER A 51 -6.35 5.67 -8.54
CA SER A 51 -7.35 5.10 -9.45
C SER A 51 -7.51 3.59 -9.26
N LYS A 52 -6.42 2.87 -8.96
CA LYS A 52 -6.44 1.43 -8.71
C LYS A 52 -6.95 1.07 -7.30
N LEU A 53 -6.49 1.78 -6.27
CA LEU A 53 -6.85 1.45 -4.89
C LEU A 53 -8.17 2.07 -4.45
N TYR A 54 -8.46 3.30 -4.87
CA TYR A 54 -9.64 4.05 -4.44
C TYR A 54 -10.51 4.53 -5.61
N PRO A 55 -11.05 3.62 -6.45
CA PRO A 55 -11.97 4.00 -7.50
C PRO A 55 -13.22 4.65 -6.89
N ASN A 56 -13.62 5.80 -7.42
CA ASN A 56 -14.78 6.57 -6.98
C ASN A 56 -14.81 6.79 -5.44
N ILE A 57 -13.67 7.19 -4.85
CA ILE A 57 -13.51 7.34 -3.39
C ILE A 57 -14.65 8.14 -2.74
N GLN A 58 -15.16 9.17 -3.41
CA GLN A 58 -16.26 10.01 -2.91
C GLN A 58 -17.56 9.23 -2.67
N GLN A 59 -17.83 8.20 -3.49
CA GLN A 59 -19.03 7.36 -3.37
C GLN A 59 -18.84 6.27 -2.31
N ASN A 60 -17.62 5.74 -2.18
CA ASN A 60 -17.30 4.61 -1.29
C ASN A 60 -16.84 5.06 0.12
N LEU A 61 -16.68 6.36 0.36
CA LEU A 61 -16.24 6.91 1.66
C LEU A 61 -17.12 6.51 2.85
N LYS A 62 -18.40 6.27 2.61
CA LYS A 62 -19.35 5.83 3.65
C LYS A 62 -19.27 4.33 3.94
N ASP A 63 -18.66 3.57 3.03
CA ASP A 63 -18.51 2.12 3.15
C ASP A 63 -17.22 1.80 3.94
N GLN A 64 -17.41 1.60 5.24
CA GLN A 64 -16.34 1.26 6.17
C GLN A 64 -15.68 -0.08 5.83
N GLU A 65 -16.46 -1.05 5.35
CA GLU A 65 -15.94 -2.36 4.95
C GLU A 65 -15.05 -2.20 3.71
N TRP A 66 -15.50 -1.46 2.71
CA TRP A 66 -14.71 -1.17 1.51
C TRP A 66 -13.40 -0.45 1.81
N LEU A 67 -13.40 0.52 2.72
CA LEU A 67 -12.19 1.22 3.15
C LEU A 67 -11.23 0.29 3.91
N SER A 68 -11.75 -0.55 4.81
CA SER A 68 -10.95 -1.45 5.65
C SER A 68 -10.18 -2.53 4.86
N HIS A 69 -10.67 -2.90 3.68
CA HIS A 69 -10.02 -3.87 2.80
C HIS A 69 -8.81 -3.30 2.04
N ARG A 70 -8.54 -2.00 2.17
CA ARG A 70 -7.49 -1.30 1.41
C ARG A 70 -6.40 -0.79 2.33
N ALA A 71 -5.16 -1.03 1.96
CA ALA A 71 -4.00 -0.50 2.65
C ALA A 71 -2.90 -0.12 1.67
N ILE A 72 -2.25 1.02 1.92
CA ILE A 72 -1.06 1.47 1.21
C ILE A 72 0.15 1.22 2.11
N LEU A 73 1.17 0.58 1.54
CA LEU A 73 2.47 0.43 2.18
C LEU A 73 3.48 1.30 1.43
N ALA A 74 4.23 2.11 2.18
CA ALA A 74 5.36 2.86 1.66
C ALA A 74 6.59 2.58 2.52
N SER A 75 7.78 2.64 1.91
CA SER A 75 9.05 2.36 2.57
C SER A 75 9.45 3.41 3.61
N ARG A 76 8.95 4.65 3.46
CA ARG A 76 9.28 5.78 4.33
C ARG A 76 8.06 6.59 4.70
N ASN A 77 8.09 7.19 5.89
CA ASN A 77 6.98 8.00 6.41
C ASN A 77 6.78 9.31 5.63
N ASP A 78 7.82 9.90 5.04
CA ASP A 78 7.69 11.10 4.19
C ASP A 78 6.90 10.80 2.91
N VAL A 79 7.03 9.58 2.37
CA VAL A 79 6.22 9.10 1.26
C VAL A 79 4.77 8.90 1.71
N VAL A 80 4.55 8.31 2.89
CA VAL A 80 3.20 8.17 3.47
C VAL A 80 2.52 9.53 3.64
N GLU A 81 3.24 10.52 4.15
CA GLU A 81 2.71 11.89 4.34
C GLU A 81 2.25 12.51 3.01
N LYS A 82 3.09 12.42 1.97
CA LYS A 82 2.76 12.91 0.63
C LYS A 82 1.51 12.22 0.08
N LEU A 83 1.41 10.89 0.23
CA LEU A 83 0.25 10.14 -0.22
C LEU A 83 -1.02 10.52 0.56
N ASN A 84 -0.92 10.74 1.87
CA ASN A 84 -2.05 11.20 2.69
C ASN A 84 -2.58 12.57 2.23
N VAL A 85 -1.68 13.51 1.92
CA VAL A 85 -2.07 14.82 1.38
C VAL A 85 -2.79 14.67 0.04
N ILE A 86 -2.30 13.79 -0.83
CA ILE A 86 -2.91 13.53 -2.15
C ILE A 86 -4.30 12.89 -2.00
N ILE A 87 -4.45 11.91 -1.10
CA ILE A 87 -5.74 11.27 -0.80
C ILE A 87 -6.73 12.30 -0.23
N GLN A 88 -6.30 13.11 0.74
CA GLN A 88 -7.17 14.12 1.37
C GLN A 88 -7.75 15.10 0.35
N LYS A 89 -6.99 15.51 -0.66
CA LYS A 89 -7.47 16.40 -1.73
C LYS A 89 -8.59 15.78 -2.60
N GLN A 90 -8.75 14.46 -2.59
CA GLN A 90 -9.81 13.76 -3.33
C GLN A 90 -11.09 13.60 -2.51
N LEU A 91 -10.99 13.80 -1.19
CA LEU A 91 -12.13 13.75 -0.28
C LEU A 91 -12.96 15.03 -0.43
N PRO A 92 -14.29 14.95 -0.34
CA PRO A 92 -15.12 16.15 -0.30
C PRO A 92 -14.73 17.02 0.90
N GLU A 93 -14.68 18.33 0.71
CA GLU A 93 -14.55 19.27 1.83
C GLU A 93 -15.75 19.09 2.77
N GLN A 94 -15.48 18.97 4.08
CA GLN A 94 -16.50 18.87 5.12
C GLN A 94 -16.97 20.24 5.57
#